data_AF-A0A2W6YYA7-F1
#
_entry.id   AF-A0A2W6YYA7-F1
#
_cell.length_a   1.000
_cell.length_b   1.000
_cell.length_c   1.000
_cell.angle_alpha   90.00
_cell.angle_beta   90.00
_cell.angle_gamma   90.00
#
_symmetry.space_group_name_H-M   'P 1'
#
loop_
_entity.id
_entity.type
_entity.pdbx_description
1 polymer ?
#
loop_
_entity_poly.entity_id
_entity_poly.type
_entity_poly.pdbx_seq_one_letter_code
_entity_poly.pdbx_strand_id
1 'polypeptide(L)'
;MIHLLIHPLSAHRRTALAAAIASLTVLAGGAGISFPTATGSVTLGAAAWAQNTSVSPEDVTGYAASVLEMDAPRNEAFSQIKTLLTGTSYDISSIDMSCTGTANLNQLPRSLRGDVRTIIVNYCNQASTIVQSHGLTVRLFNLITAAYPQDQALAEQIRAAMIQLQQQSANGTE
;
A
#
# COMPACT_ATOMS: atom_id res chain seq x y z
N MET A 1 13.20 11.52 -4.27
CA MET A 1 13.26 10.35 -5.17
C MET A 1 11.93 10.24 -5.90
N ILE A 2 11.88 10.79 -7.11
CA ILE A 2 10.71 10.85 -7.99
C ILE A 2 11.04 9.90 -9.14
N HIS A 3 10.72 8.62 -9.02
CA HIS A 3 10.81 7.70 -10.16
C HIS A 3 9.97 6.46 -9.87
N LEU A 4 8.69 6.50 -10.26
CA LEU A 4 7.94 5.35 -10.81
C LEU A 4 6.52 5.79 -11.18
N LEU A 5 6.40 6.51 -12.29
CA LEU A 5 5.12 6.82 -12.94
C LEU A 5 5.32 6.85 -14.46
N ILE A 6 5.80 5.76 -15.07
CA ILE A 6 5.68 5.53 -16.52
C ILE A 6 5.56 4.02 -16.77
N HIS A 7 4.34 3.50 -16.83
CA HIS A 7 4.06 2.29 -17.60
C HIS A 7 3.34 2.73 -18.88
N PRO A 8 3.90 2.48 -20.08
CA PRO A 8 3.17 2.69 -21.31
C PRO A 8 2.15 1.57 -21.50
N LEU A 9 0.87 1.94 -21.54
CA LEU A 9 -0.20 1.15 -22.13
C LEU A 9 0.18 0.84 -23.58
N SER A 10 0.46 -0.43 -23.88
CA SER A 10 0.52 -0.90 -25.27
C SER A 10 -0.68 -1.80 -25.55
N ALA A 11 -1.55 -1.25 -26.39
CA ALA A 11 -2.69 -1.90 -26.98
C ALA A 11 -2.27 -2.75 -28.19
N HIS A 12 -2.84 -3.95 -28.28
CA HIS A 12 -3.15 -4.79 -29.47
C HIS A 12 -3.05 -6.26 -29.03
N ARG A 13 -3.97 -7.16 -29.40
CA ARG A 13 -4.58 -7.31 -30.72
C ARG A 13 -5.87 -8.14 -30.59
N ARG A 14 -6.89 -7.73 -31.34
CA ARG A 14 -8.16 -8.43 -31.52
C ARG A 14 -7.91 -9.79 -32.19
N THR A 15 -8.46 -10.87 -31.64
CA THR A 15 -8.72 -12.11 -32.39
C THR A 15 -10.21 -12.40 -32.27
N ALA A 16 -10.93 -12.06 -33.35
CA ALA A 16 -12.27 -12.57 -33.59
C ALA A 16 -12.13 -14.01 -34.10
N LEU A 17 -12.82 -14.94 -33.45
CA LEU A 17 -13.14 -16.25 -34.02
C LEU A 17 -14.57 -16.58 -33.59
N ALA A 18 -15.49 -16.38 -34.54
CA ALA A 18 -16.84 -16.89 -34.47
C ALA A 18 -16.79 -18.40 -34.75
N ALA A 19 -17.39 -19.20 -33.87
CA ALA A 19 -17.78 -20.57 -34.16
C ALA A 19 -19.19 -20.78 -33.62
N ALA A 20 -20.17 -20.69 -34.52
CA ALA A 20 -21.53 -21.14 -34.29
C ALA A 20 -21.58 -22.64 -34.51
N ILE A 21 -21.98 -23.42 -33.50
CA ILE A 21 -22.51 -24.76 -33.69
C ILE A 21 -23.72 -24.90 -32.77
N ALA A 22 -24.90 -24.99 -33.39
CA ALA A 22 -26.15 -25.34 -32.76
C ALA A 22 -26.15 -26.84 -32.43
N SER A 23 -26.65 -27.24 -31.26
CA SER A 23 -27.19 -28.59 -31.02
C SER A 23 -28.16 -28.54 -29.84
N LEU A 24 -29.45 -28.47 -30.17
CA LEU A 24 -30.55 -28.81 -29.27
C LEU A 24 -30.47 -30.30 -28.93
N THR A 25 -30.38 -30.65 -27.65
CA THR A 25 -30.87 -31.94 -27.15
C THR A 25 -31.62 -31.71 -25.84
N VAL A 26 -32.94 -31.78 -25.94
CA VAL A 26 -33.84 -31.99 -24.79
C VAL A 26 -34.08 -33.48 -24.75
N LEU A 27 -33.75 -34.16 -23.64
CA LEU A 27 -34.39 -35.44 -23.30
C LEU A 27 -34.35 -35.70 -21.79
N ALA A 28 -35.55 -35.65 -21.20
CA ALA A 28 -36.07 -36.48 -20.13
C ALA A 28 -35.34 -36.57 -18.76
N GLY A 29 -36.03 -36.05 -17.74
CA GLY A 29 -36.56 -36.90 -16.67
C GLY A 29 -35.58 -37.35 -15.58
N GLY A 30 -35.44 -36.51 -14.56
CA GLY A 30 -34.91 -36.91 -13.26
C GLY A 30 -35.21 -35.82 -12.24
N ALA A 31 -36.03 -36.14 -11.24
CA ALA A 31 -36.29 -35.26 -10.11
C ALA A 31 -34.99 -35.07 -9.32
N GLY A 32 -34.25 -34.01 -9.65
CA GLY A 32 -33.11 -33.52 -8.88
C GLY A 32 -33.49 -32.17 -8.30
N ILE A 33 -33.63 -32.12 -6.97
CA ILE A 33 -33.90 -30.89 -6.24
C ILE A 33 -32.64 -30.02 -6.36
N SER A 34 -32.70 -28.97 -7.18
CA SER A 34 -31.62 -28.00 -7.30
C SER A 34 -31.64 -27.10 -6.07
N PHE A 35 -30.77 -27.37 -5.10
CA PHE A 35 -30.48 -26.43 -4.03
C PHE A 35 -29.77 -25.21 -4.64
N PRO A 36 -30.20 -23.96 -4.38
CA PRO A 36 -29.35 -22.82 -4.67
C PRO A 36 -28.18 -22.88 -3.69
N THR A 37 -27.07 -23.48 -4.09
CA THR A 37 -25.79 -23.23 -3.43
C THR A 37 -25.45 -21.78 -3.72
N ALA A 38 -25.84 -20.89 -2.81
CA ALA A 38 -25.28 -19.57 -2.69
C ALA A 38 -23.80 -19.76 -2.32
N THR A 39 -22.94 -19.95 -3.33
CA THR A 39 -21.51 -19.66 -3.20
C THR A 39 -21.37 -18.14 -3.15
N GLY A 40 -21.87 -17.56 -2.07
CA GLY A 40 -21.42 -16.26 -1.63
C GLY A 40 -19.98 -16.47 -1.20
N SER A 41 -19.04 -16.24 -2.12
CA SER A 41 -17.69 -15.87 -1.72
C SER A 41 -17.83 -14.56 -0.96
N VAL A 42 -18.04 -14.64 0.35
CA VAL A 42 -17.95 -13.48 1.23
C VAL A 42 -16.47 -13.12 1.24
N THR A 43 -16.07 -12.27 0.30
CA THR A 43 -14.76 -11.64 0.31
C THR A 43 -14.76 -10.62 1.44
N LEU A 44 -14.54 -11.09 2.67
CA LEU A 44 -14.37 -10.30 3.89
C LEU A 44 -13.00 -9.59 3.91
N GLY A 45 -12.53 -9.11 2.76
CA GLY A 45 -11.17 -8.57 2.61
C GLY A 45 -11.09 -7.12 2.11
N ALA A 46 -12.04 -6.67 1.28
CA ALA A 46 -11.94 -5.35 0.63
C ALA A 46 -13.27 -4.56 0.62
N ALA A 47 -14.42 -5.22 0.56
CA ALA A 47 -15.71 -4.53 0.42
C ALA A 47 -16.27 -3.92 1.71
N ALA A 48 -15.71 -4.27 2.88
CA ALA A 48 -16.17 -3.74 4.18
C ALA A 48 -15.51 -2.39 4.57
N TRP A 49 -14.48 -1.94 3.84
CA TRP A 49 -13.72 -0.73 4.20
C TRP A 49 -14.31 0.57 3.64
N ALA A 50 -15.40 0.47 2.85
CA ALA A 50 -16.15 1.62 2.33
C ALA A 50 -17.22 2.13 3.31
N GLN A 51 -17.20 1.69 4.58
CA GLN A 51 -18.08 2.23 5.62
C GLN A 51 -17.49 3.55 6.15
N ASN A 52 -17.72 4.62 5.39
CA ASN A 52 -18.07 5.95 5.89
C ASN A 52 -17.11 6.68 6.86
N THR A 53 -15.78 6.54 6.71
CA THR A 53 -14.87 7.60 7.18
C THR A 53 -14.64 8.55 6.02
N SER A 54 -15.41 9.64 5.95
CA SER A 54 -15.13 10.72 5.02
C SER A 54 -13.76 11.31 5.40
N VAL A 55 -12.74 11.06 4.58
CA VAL A 55 -11.42 11.68 4.75
C VAL A 55 -11.60 13.18 4.57
N SER A 56 -11.27 13.96 5.60
CA SER A 56 -11.43 15.41 5.56
C SER A 56 -10.24 16.08 4.85
N PRO A 57 -10.36 17.35 4.42
CA PRO A 57 -9.23 18.12 3.89
C PRO A 57 -8.05 18.23 4.88
N GLU A 58 -8.34 18.32 6.17
CA GLU A 58 -7.34 18.30 7.24
C GLU A 58 -6.64 16.94 7.32
N ASP A 59 -7.39 15.84 7.18
CA ASP A 59 -6.82 14.49 7.14
C ASP A 59 -5.87 14.30 5.95
N VAL A 60 -6.26 14.80 4.77
CA VAL A 60 -5.40 14.78 3.56
C VAL A 60 -4.11 15.55 3.80
N THR A 61 -4.22 16.74 4.40
CA THR A 61 -3.05 17.60 4.67
C THR A 61 -2.13 16.95 5.70
N GLY A 62 -2.69 16.46 6.80
CA GLY A 62 -1.94 15.75 7.84
C GLY A 62 -1.27 14.48 7.30
N TYR A 63 -1.94 13.76 6.39
CA TYR A 63 -1.36 12.59 5.74
C TYR A 63 -0.18 12.96 4.86
N ALA A 64 -0.35 13.97 4.00
CA ALA A 64 0.70 14.47 3.12
C ALA A 64 1.93 14.96 3.92
N ALA A 65 1.70 15.75 4.98
CA ALA A 65 2.75 16.23 5.86
C ALA A 65 3.50 15.07 6.56
N SER A 66 2.75 14.08 7.07
CA SER A 66 3.33 12.89 7.69
C SER A 66 4.23 12.12 6.72
N VAL A 67 3.77 11.89 5.49
CA VAL A 67 4.56 11.19 4.47
C VAL A 67 5.85 11.94 4.15
N LEU A 68 5.78 13.26 3.99
CA LEU A 68 6.95 14.09 3.69
C LEU A 68 7.96 14.09 4.86
N GLU A 69 7.50 14.20 6.10
CA GLU A 69 8.38 14.22 7.26
C GLU A 69 9.00 12.84 7.55
N MET A 70 8.28 11.76 7.25
CA MET A 70 8.77 10.38 7.39
C MET A 70 9.93 10.04 6.45
N ASP A 71 10.20 10.83 5.40
CA ASP A 71 11.25 10.52 4.41
C ASP A 71 12.66 10.52 5.03
N ALA A 72 12.97 11.49 5.90
CA ALA A 72 14.27 11.55 6.55
C ALA A 72 14.56 10.33 7.46
N PRO A 73 13.72 9.99 8.46
CA PRO A 73 13.94 8.82 9.30
C PRO A 73 13.84 7.50 8.52
N ARG A 74 13.04 7.44 7.44
CA ARG A 74 13.02 6.28 6.53
C ARG A 74 14.37 6.07 5.87
N ASN A 75 14.97 7.13 5.33
CA ASN A 75 16.28 7.06 4.68
C ASN A 75 17.40 6.73 5.66
N GLU A 76 17.30 7.25 6.90
CA GLU A 76 18.22 6.89 7.97
C GLU A 76 18.16 5.39 8.28
N ALA A 77 16.97 4.84 8.49
CA ALA A 77 16.76 3.41 8.74
C ALA A 77 17.30 2.55 7.58
N PHE A 78 17.01 2.94 6.34
CA PHE A 78 17.57 2.28 5.15
C PHE A 78 19.11 2.28 5.16
N SER A 79 19.72 3.42 5.48
CA SER A 79 21.18 3.56 5.53
C SER A 79 21.82 2.67 6.61
N GLN A 80 21.23 2.66 7.80
CA GLN A 80 21.71 1.82 8.91
C GLN A 80 21.62 0.33 8.56
N ILE A 81 20.48 -0.13 8.02
CA ILE A 81 20.31 -1.52 7.61
C ILE A 81 21.29 -1.86 6.47
N LYS A 82 21.43 -1.00 5.47
CA LYS A 82 22.38 -1.22 4.36
C LYS A 82 23.82 -1.38 4.87
N THR A 83 24.20 -0.61 5.88
CA THR A 83 25.50 -0.72 6.54
C THR A 83 25.66 -2.09 7.21
N LEU A 84 24.66 -2.56 7.95
CA LEU A 84 24.68 -3.90 8.58
C LEU A 84 24.80 -5.04 7.57
N LEU A 85 24.25 -4.88 6.36
CA LEU A 85 24.32 -5.90 5.31
C LEU A 85 25.63 -5.84 4.49
N THR A 86 26.48 -4.84 4.70
CA THR A 86 27.71 -4.69 3.92
C THR A 86 28.64 -5.89 4.13
N GLY A 87 29.10 -6.48 3.03
CA GLY A 87 29.93 -7.70 3.06
C GLY A 87 29.14 -9.00 3.26
N THR A 88 27.81 -8.94 3.25
CA THR A 88 26.92 -10.10 3.23
C THR A 88 26.35 -10.34 1.82
N SER A 89 25.74 -11.50 1.59
CA SER A 89 25.02 -11.81 0.35
C SER A 89 23.59 -11.26 0.32
N TYR A 90 23.14 -10.57 1.37
CA TYR A 90 21.76 -10.09 1.51
C TYR A 90 21.62 -8.67 0.98
N ASP A 91 20.59 -8.44 0.17
CA ASP A 91 20.25 -7.12 -0.31
C ASP A 91 19.14 -6.50 0.55
N ILE A 92 19.16 -5.18 0.69
CA ILE A 92 18.16 -4.46 1.49
C ILE A 92 16.74 -4.61 0.93
N SER A 93 16.58 -4.83 -0.37
CA SER A 93 15.28 -5.13 -1.00
C SER A 93 14.64 -6.42 -0.52
N SER A 94 15.42 -7.33 0.08
CA SER A 94 14.89 -8.55 0.70
C SER A 94 14.21 -8.30 2.05
N ILE A 95 14.41 -7.12 2.66
CA ILE A 95 13.93 -6.80 3.99
C ILE A 95 12.62 -6.01 3.89
N ASP A 96 11.56 -6.55 4.49
CA ASP A 96 10.31 -5.83 4.67
C ASP A 96 10.47 -4.79 5.80
N MET A 97 10.42 -3.50 5.43
CA MET A 97 10.43 -2.38 6.38
C MET A 97 9.03 -1.86 6.72
N SER A 98 7.97 -2.61 6.41
CA SER A 98 6.60 -2.27 6.78
C SER A 98 6.42 -2.26 8.30
N CYS A 99 5.66 -1.28 8.78
CA CYS A 99 5.28 -1.16 10.19
C CYS A 99 4.01 -1.94 10.56
N THR A 100 3.31 -2.48 9.57
CA THR A 100 2.05 -3.22 9.76
C THR A 100 2.22 -4.73 9.60
N GLY A 101 3.38 -5.19 9.12
CA GLY A 101 3.69 -6.60 8.90
C GLY A 101 4.68 -7.16 9.92
N THR A 102 4.75 -8.48 10.00
CA THR A 102 5.92 -9.13 10.62
C THR A 102 7.06 -9.08 9.61
N ALA A 103 8.05 -8.22 9.84
CA ALA A 103 9.24 -8.17 9.00
C ALA A 103 9.80 -9.59 8.82
N ASN A 104 9.95 -10.04 7.57
CA ASN A 104 10.49 -11.36 7.25
C ASN A 104 11.99 -11.38 7.54
N LEU A 105 12.37 -11.41 8.81
CA LEU A 105 13.77 -11.37 9.23
C LEU A 105 14.35 -12.78 9.36
N ASN A 106 13.57 -13.84 9.15
CA ASN A 106 14.05 -15.21 9.29
C ASN A 106 15.01 -15.63 8.18
N GLN A 107 14.97 -14.92 7.05
CA GLN A 107 15.95 -15.07 5.98
C GLN A 107 17.32 -14.50 6.34
N LEU A 108 17.43 -13.60 7.32
CA LEU A 108 18.71 -13.02 7.73
C LEU A 108 19.48 -13.94 8.69
N PRO A 109 20.83 -13.89 8.70
CA PRO A 109 21.64 -14.56 9.71
C PRO A 109 21.23 -14.17 11.12
N ARG A 110 21.26 -15.13 12.07
CA ARG A 110 20.85 -14.89 13.47
C ARG A 110 21.57 -13.71 14.13
N SER A 111 22.83 -13.48 13.75
CA SER A 111 23.64 -12.35 14.22
C SER A 111 23.10 -10.98 13.82
N LEU A 112 22.39 -10.86 12.69
CA LEU A 112 21.90 -9.58 12.16
C LEU A 112 20.41 -9.33 12.47
N ARG A 113 19.66 -10.38 12.81
CA ARG A 113 18.21 -10.32 13.04
C ARG A 113 17.80 -9.38 14.17
N GLY A 114 18.62 -9.28 15.21
CA GLY A 114 18.37 -8.40 16.36
C GLY A 114 18.45 -6.94 15.94
N ASP A 115 19.60 -6.56 15.36
CA ASP A 115 19.91 -5.18 14.99
C ASP A 115 18.96 -4.64 13.92
N VAL A 116 18.69 -5.44 12.87
CA VAL A 116 17.72 -5.05 11.83
C VAL A 116 16.32 -4.87 12.41
N ARG A 117 15.88 -5.74 13.33
CA ARG A 117 14.58 -5.59 14.00
C ARG A 117 14.54 -4.29 14.80
N THR A 118 15.59 -3.99 15.56
CA THR A 118 15.67 -2.77 16.37
C THR A 118 15.54 -1.52 15.51
N ILE A 119 16.23 -1.47 14.37
CA ILE A 119 16.16 -0.33 13.45
C ILE A 119 14.73 -0.15 12.90
N ILE A 120 14.09 -1.23 12.45
CA ILE A 120 12.71 -1.19 11.93
C ILE A 120 11.74 -0.72 13.01
N VAL A 121 11.83 -1.26 14.23
CA VAL A 121 10.94 -0.87 15.34
C VAL A 121 11.13 0.60 15.70
N ASN A 122 12.37 1.08 15.75
CA ASN A 122 12.66 2.50 16.04
C ASN A 122 12.05 3.41 14.96
N TYR A 123 12.25 3.07 13.69
CA TYR A 123 11.64 3.80 12.58
C TYR A 123 10.10 3.81 12.68
N CYS A 124 9.49 2.66 12.94
CA CYS A 124 8.04 2.56 13.04
C CYS A 124 7.46 3.35 14.22
N ASN A 125 8.18 3.42 15.34
CA ASN A 125 7.79 4.26 16.46
C ASN A 125 7.89 5.75 16.10
N GLN A 126 8.97 6.18 15.44
CA GLN A 126 9.11 7.56 14.96
C GLN A 126 8.01 7.92 13.96
N ALA A 127 7.74 7.04 12.99
CA ALA A 127 6.67 7.18 12.02
C ALA A 127 5.31 7.36 12.72
N SER A 128 5.01 6.53 13.73
CA SER A 128 3.78 6.66 14.51
C SER A 128 3.69 8.01 15.22
N THR A 129 4.80 8.51 15.78
CA THR A 129 4.83 9.82 16.43
C THR A 129 4.59 10.95 15.42
N ILE A 130 5.22 10.90 14.24
CA ILE A 130 5.03 11.87 13.15
C ILE A 130 3.55 11.92 12.73
N VAL A 131 2.95 10.75 12.52
CA VAL A 131 1.53 10.66 12.16
C VAL A 131 0.64 11.35 13.21
N GLN A 132 0.93 11.11 14.49
CA GLN A 132 0.16 11.69 15.60
C GLN A 132 0.39 13.20 15.74
N SER A 133 1.61 13.70 15.50
CA SER A 133 1.89 15.15 15.55
C SER A 133 1.17 15.94 14.45
N HIS A 134 0.84 15.28 13.34
CA HIS A 134 0.03 15.85 12.25
C HIS A 134 -1.48 15.63 12.41
N GLY A 135 -1.93 15.30 13.63
CA GLY A 135 -3.35 15.21 13.97
C GLY A 135 -4.04 13.92 13.53
N LEU A 136 -3.31 12.95 12.98
CA LEU A 136 -3.87 11.68 12.54
C LEU A 136 -3.74 10.59 13.61
N THR A 137 -4.74 9.71 13.66
CA THR A 137 -4.53 8.40 14.30
C THR A 137 -3.77 7.48 13.35
N VAL A 138 -2.94 6.57 13.88
CA VAL A 138 -2.27 5.52 13.08
C VAL A 138 -3.28 4.72 12.25
N ARG A 139 -4.47 4.47 12.81
CA ARG A 139 -5.56 3.78 12.11
C ARG A 139 -6.02 4.56 10.88
N LEU A 140 -6.26 5.86 11.02
CA LEU A 140 -6.71 6.72 9.91
C LEU A 140 -5.62 6.86 8.85
N PHE A 141 -4.37 7.05 9.25
CA PHE A 141 -3.24 7.06 8.32
C PHE A 141 -3.18 5.78 7.47
N ASN A 142 -3.24 4.61 8.11
CA ASN A 142 -3.23 3.33 7.41
C ASN A 142 -4.44 3.16 6.48
N LEU A 143 -5.61 3.70 6.87
CA LEU A 143 -6.82 3.68 6.05
C LEU A 143 -6.63 4.52 4.78
N ILE A 144 -6.07 5.73 4.90
CA ILE A 144 -5.73 6.59 3.77
C ILE A 144 -4.66 5.92 2.89
N THR A 145 -3.61 5.31 3.47
CA THR A 145 -2.59 4.57 2.73
C THR A 145 -3.19 3.43 1.90
N ALA A 146 -4.14 2.68 2.46
CA ALA A 146 -4.80 1.57 1.75
C ALA A 146 -5.75 2.07 0.65
N ALA A 147 -6.39 3.23 0.84
CA ALA A 147 -7.30 3.83 -0.13
C ALA A 147 -6.57 4.53 -1.30
N TYR A 148 -5.41 5.16 -1.04
CA TYR A 148 -4.63 5.93 -2.02
C TYR A 148 -4.46 5.26 -3.40
N PRO A 149 -4.09 3.97 -3.53
CA PRO A 149 -3.94 3.34 -4.85
C PRO A 149 -5.26 3.00 -5.54
N GLN A 150 -6.39 3.01 -4.83
CA GLN A 150 -7.71 2.61 -5.34
C GLN A 150 -8.64 3.81 -5.60
N ASP A 151 -8.37 4.96 -4.98
CA ASP A 151 -9.16 6.18 -5.11
C ASP A 151 -8.33 7.28 -5.80
N GLN A 152 -8.61 7.50 -7.08
CA GLN A 152 -7.90 8.50 -7.88
C GLN A 152 -8.13 9.93 -7.36
N ALA A 153 -9.35 10.25 -6.92
CA ALA A 153 -9.67 11.60 -6.45
C ALA A 153 -8.91 11.91 -5.16
N LEU A 154 -8.86 10.96 -4.22
CA LEU A 154 -8.05 11.06 -3.01
C LEU A 154 -6.55 11.18 -3.36
N ALA A 155 -6.06 10.39 -4.32
CA ALA A 155 -4.66 10.44 -4.74
C ALA A 155 -4.27 11.79 -5.34
N GLU A 156 -5.16 12.44 -6.10
CA GLU A 156 -4.94 13.79 -6.62
C GLU A 156 -4.92 14.83 -5.50
N GLN A 157 -5.82 14.73 -4.53
CA GLN A 157 -5.84 15.63 -3.36
C GLN A 157 -4.55 15.53 -2.54
N ILE A 158 -4.08 14.32 -2.25
CA ILE A 158 -2.82 14.10 -1.51
C ILE A 158 -1.63 14.68 -2.28
N ARG A 159 -1.56 14.49 -3.61
CA ARG A 159 -0.49 15.08 -4.44
C ARG A 159 -0.51 16.61 -4.40
N ALA A 160 -1.69 17.21 -4.53
CA ALA A 160 -1.82 18.67 -4.45
C ALA A 160 -1.36 19.20 -3.08
N ALA A 161 -1.76 18.54 -1.98
CA ALA A 161 -1.33 18.90 -0.64
C ALA A 161 0.19 18.80 -0.46
N MET A 162 0.83 17.73 -0.94
CA MET A 162 2.29 17.58 -0.89
C MET A 162 3.02 18.73 -1.60
N ILE A 163 2.54 19.13 -2.79
CA ILE A 163 3.13 20.24 -3.54
C ILE A 163 3.00 21.56 -2.77
N GLN A 164 1.84 21.84 -2.20
CA GLN A 164 1.61 23.05 -1.41
C GLN A 164 2.51 23.13 -0.19
N LEU A 165 2.63 22.04 0.57
CA LEU A 165 3.49 21.96 1.75
C LEU A 165 4.96 22.21 1.38
N GLN A 166 5.44 21.61 0.30
CA GLN A 166 6.83 21.81 -0.16
C GLN A 166 7.10 23.25 -0.61
N GLN A 167 6.13 23.91 -1.26
CA GLN A 167 6.24 25.32 -1.64
C GLN A 167 6.27 26.25 -0.41
N GLN A 168 5.45 25.95 0.60
CA GLN A 168 5.45 26.70 1.85
C GLN A 168 6.79 26.57 2.60
N SER A 169 7.34 25.36 2.67
CA SER A 169 8.66 25.14 3.27
C SER A 169 9.77 25.88 2.52
N ALA A 170 9.69 26.00 1.19
CA ALA A 170 10.67 26.75 0.41
C ALA A 170 10.59 28.27 0.67
N ASN A 171 9.37 28.81 0.75
CA ASN A 171 9.13 30.24 0.94
C ASN A 171 9.26 30.71 2.40
N GLY A 172 9.21 29.79 3.38
CA GLY A 172 9.38 30.08 4.81
C GLY A 172 10.83 30.14 5.29
N THR A 173 11.80 30.05 4.37
CA THR A 173 13.25 30.08 4.67
C THR A 173 13.91 31.44 4.42
N GLU A 174 13.11 32.49 4.22
CA GLU A 174 13.57 33.90 4.07
C GLU A 174 13.64 34.65 5.42
#